data_AF-A0A5Y9Q3L2-F1
#
_entry.id   AF-A0A5Y9Q3L2-F1
#
_cell.length_a   1.000
_cell.length_b   1.000
_cell.length_c   1.000
_cell.angle_alpha   90.00
_cell.angle_beta   90.00
_cell.angle_gamma   90.00
#
_symmetry.space_group_name_H-M   'P 1'
#
loop_
_entity.id
_entity.type
_entity.pdbx_description
1 polymer ?
#
loop_
_entity_poly.entity_id
_entity_poly.type
_entity_poly.pdbx_seq_one_letter_code
_entity_poly.pdbx_strand_id
1 'polypeptide(L)'
;VWDVNEILSEESEYNGKIYGKLYTSETPIRPNSGLRGISLFSRGKLVNNPEFFSNSTSSHFFQYLTGWFSVDFIDELDDDVISTNRQSVDWDNAEMAKLRDFLSTLISKVNNEWRNKRKEKKDDEVKKITGIDTKHWMSTMPKNMREQTSKIIDFLGKEDALESYSPVIHALHDIIPEYPMLHWRHLNEKVKDRIQQYYINKQYGLAADQGTKIYCEIIRDLTGCDLDGRKLTDKIFPGNSPAIRIGDLSTDTGKSMQEGQHFLSTGVMASFRNPASHMPADKLVPEQFSELDCLNILGLISYLLERLDGAEITRVDADKKK
;
A
#
# COMPACT_ATOMS: atom_id res chain seq x y z
N VAL A 1 -22.91 -21.25 -1.30
CA VAL A 1 -23.55 -22.35 -0.55
C VAL A 1 -22.47 -23.08 0.20
N TRP A 2 -22.78 -23.52 1.41
CA TRP A 2 -21.89 -24.21 2.33
C TRP A 2 -22.65 -25.41 2.88
N ASP A 3 -22.15 -26.61 2.60
CA ASP A 3 -22.68 -27.85 3.18
C ASP A 3 -21.96 -28.14 4.49
N VAL A 4 -22.71 -28.34 5.57
CA VAL A 4 -22.15 -28.54 6.91
C VAL A 4 -21.27 -29.78 6.95
N ASN A 5 -21.64 -30.84 6.25
CA ASN A 5 -20.89 -32.09 6.23
C ASN A 5 -19.51 -31.94 5.58
N GLU A 6 -19.37 -31.01 4.62
CA GLU A 6 -18.10 -30.74 3.95
C GLU A 6 -17.18 -29.83 4.78
N ILE A 7 -17.75 -29.06 5.70
CA ILE A 7 -17.04 -28.03 6.48
C ILE A 7 -16.61 -28.55 7.84
N LEU A 8 -17.33 -29.56 8.35
CA LEU A 8 -17.07 -30.27 9.59
C LEU A 8 -15.76 -31.06 9.51
N SER A 9 -14.96 -30.99 10.57
CA SER A 9 -13.82 -31.89 10.75
C SER A 9 -14.30 -33.28 11.17
N GLU A 10 -13.61 -34.33 10.72
CA GLU A 10 -13.92 -35.71 11.11
C GLU A 10 -13.86 -35.92 12.64
N GLU A 11 -13.03 -35.15 13.33
CA GLU A 11 -12.84 -35.16 14.79
C GLU A 11 -13.91 -34.39 15.59
N SER A 12 -14.87 -33.74 14.92
CA SER A 12 -15.92 -32.96 15.61
C SER A 12 -16.90 -33.87 16.36
N GLU A 13 -17.27 -33.51 17.59
CA GLU A 13 -18.27 -34.25 18.39
C GLU A 13 -19.68 -34.26 17.77
N TYR A 14 -19.92 -33.34 16.83
CA TYR A 14 -21.16 -33.18 16.08
C TYR A 14 -21.09 -33.80 14.67
N ASN A 15 -19.96 -34.40 14.29
CA ASN A 15 -19.85 -35.14 13.03
C ASN A 15 -20.88 -36.27 13.00
N GLY A 16 -21.68 -36.34 11.92
CA GLY A 16 -22.78 -37.28 11.79
C GLY A 16 -24.02 -37.00 12.66
N LYS A 17 -23.98 -36.04 13.59
CA LYS A 17 -25.13 -35.63 14.42
C LYS A 17 -25.83 -34.38 13.91
N ILE A 18 -25.11 -33.55 13.15
CA ILE A 18 -25.63 -32.31 12.57
C ILE A 18 -25.39 -32.33 11.06
N TYR A 19 -26.43 -32.02 10.30
CA TYR A 19 -26.36 -31.84 8.86
C TYR A 19 -27.15 -30.60 8.47
N GLY A 20 -26.79 -29.97 7.35
CA GLY A 20 -27.52 -28.80 6.90
C GLY A 20 -26.77 -27.98 5.87
N LYS A 21 -27.36 -26.84 5.51
CA LYS A 21 -26.81 -25.94 4.49
C LYS A 21 -26.97 -24.49 4.87
N LEU A 22 -25.91 -23.73 4.61
CA LEU A 22 -25.90 -22.27 4.69
C LEU A 22 -25.82 -21.65 3.30
N TYR A 23 -26.56 -20.56 3.12
CA TYR A 23 -26.69 -19.81 1.89
C TYR A 23 -26.46 -18.33 2.16
N THR A 24 -25.93 -17.64 1.16
CA THR A 24 -25.88 -16.17 1.15
C THR A 24 -26.53 -15.68 -0.12
N SER A 25 -27.44 -14.72 0.00
CA SER A 25 -28.04 -14.03 -1.14
C SER A 25 -27.08 -13.05 -1.80
N GLU A 26 -27.38 -12.63 -3.03
CA GLU A 26 -26.62 -11.57 -3.72
C GLU A 26 -26.89 -10.19 -3.11
N THR A 27 -28.12 -9.94 -2.66
CA THR A 27 -28.56 -8.70 -2.00
C THR A 27 -29.04 -8.96 -0.57
N PRO A 28 -29.01 -7.97 0.33
CA PRO A 28 -29.46 -8.15 1.72
C PRO A 28 -30.88 -8.74 1.82
N ILE A 29 -31.04 -9.77 2.65
CA ILE A 29 -32.33 -10.38 2.99
C ILE A 29 -33.12 -9.40 3.86
N ARG A 30 -34.37 -9.14 3.47
CA ARG A 30 -35.28 -8.26 4.23
C ARG A 30 -35.48 -8.81 5.65
N PRO A 31 -35.37 -7.98 6.71
CA PRO A 31 -35.50 -8.43 8.10
C PRO A 31 -36.80 -9.19 8.38
N ASN A 32 -37.92 -8.75 7.81
CA ASN A 32 -39.25 -9.31 8.08
C ASN A 32 -39.64 -10.47 7.13
N SER A 33 -38.67 -11.04 6.41
CA SER A 33 -38.95 -12.14 5.48
C SER A 33 -39.17 -13.49 6.17
N GLY A 34 -38.75 -13.62 7.44
CA GLY A 34 -38.69 -14.93 8.11
C GLY A 34 -37.62 -15.87 7.54
N LEU A 35 -36.78 -15.40 6.62
CA LEU A 35 -35.71 -16.18 5.99
C LEU A 35 -34.32 -15.73 6.45
N ARG A 36 -34.21 -14.63 7.20
CA ARG A 36 -32.92 -14.09 7.62
C ARG A 36 -32.48 -14.75 8.92
N GLY A 37 -31.33 -15.42 8.89
CA GLY A 37 -30.88 -16.28 9.99
C GLY A 37 -31.03 -17.75 9.65
N ILE A 38 -30.81 -18.59 10.65
CA ILE A 38 -30.65 -20.03 10.48
C ILE A 38 -31.70 -20.75 11.32
N SER A 39 -32.39 -21.68 10.67
CA SER A 39 -33.43 -22.50 11.27
C SER A 39 -32.89 -23.85 11.71
N LEU A 40 -33.26 -24.29 12.90
CA LEU A 40 -32.98 -25.63 13.42
C LEU A 40 -34.22 -26.49 13.23
N PHE A 41 -33.98 -27.70 12.77
CA PHE A 41 -34.99 -28.74 12.65
C PHE A 41 -34.59 -29.90 13.55
N SER A 42 -35.58 -30.50 14.20
CA SER A 42 -35.43 -31.77 14.88
C SER A 42 -36.60 -32.67 14.48
N ARG A 43 -36.29 -33.87 14.00
CA ARG A 43 -37.21 -34.85 13.42
C ARG A 43 -38.14 -34.24 12.37
N GLY A 44 -37.56 -33.39 11.52
CA GLY A 44 -38.25 -32.69 10.43
C GLY A 44 -39.17 -31.53 10.85
N LYS A 45 -39.16 -31.13 12.13
CA LYS A 45 -39.97 -30.02 12.65
C LYS A 45 -39.08 -28.86 13.09
N LEU A 46 -39.51 -27.63 12.81
CA LEU A 46 -38.83 -26.42 13.28
C LEU A 46 -38.79 -26.39 14.82
N VAL A 47 -37.66 -25.98 15.38
CA VAL A 47 -37.46 -25.85 16.84
C VAL A 47 -37.04 -24.45 17.29
N ASN A 48 -36.66 -23.56 16.35
CA ASN A 48 -36.38 -22.16 16.64
C ASN A 48 -36.91 -21.22 15.54
N ASN A 49 -37.10 -19.95 15.89
CA ASN A 49 -37.14 -18.89 14.89
C ASN A 49 -35.73 -18.67 14.32
N PRO A 50 -35.60 -18.31 13.03
CA PRO A 50 -34.30 -18.07 12.42
C PRO A 50 -33.44 -17.10 13.23
N GLU A 51 -32.25 -17.55 13.62
CA GLU A 51 -31.29 -16.75 14.39
C GLU A 51 -29.85 -17.00 13.92
N PHE A 52 -28.88 -16.32 14.53
CA PHE A 52 -27.48 -16.40 14.08
C PHE A 52 -26.56 -17.17 15.02
N PHE A 53 -27.07 -17.58 16.20
CA PHE A 53 -26.30 -18.28 17.24
C PHE A 53 -24.96 -17.61 17.60
N SER A 54 -24.80 -16.31 17.34
CA SER A 54 -23.55 -15.57 17.52
C SER A 54 -23.72 -14.51 18.60
N ASN A 55 -22.67 -14.29 19.39
CA ASN A 55 -22.61 -13.23 20.40
C ASN A 55 -22.47 -11.82 19.78
N SER A 56 -22.08 -11.73 18.50
CA SER A 56 -22.00 -10.47 17.76
C SER A 56 -22.48 -10.63 16.33
N THR A 57 -23.40 -9.75 15.92
CA THR A 57 -24.01 -9.74 14.59
C THR A 57 -23.71 -8.45 13.80
N SER A 58 -22.67 -7.71 14.20
CA SER A 58 -22.30 -6.41 13.58
C SER A 58 -21.76 -6.53 12.15
N SER A 59 -21.35 -7.72 11.72
CA SER A 59 -20.87 -7.98 10.35
C SER A 59 -22.01 -7.83 9.33
N HIS A 60 -21.73 -7.17 8.20
CA HIS A 60 -22.66 -7.10 7.06
C HIS A 60 -23.08 -8.48 6.55
N PHE A 61 -22.25 -9.50 6.71
CA PHE A 61 -22.54 -10.90 6.36
C PHE A 61 -23.91 -11.39 6.85
N PHE A 62 -24.30 -11.04 8.08
CA PHE A 62 -25.57 -11.49 8.67
C PHE A 62 -26.80 -10.89 7.96
N GLN A 63 -26.63 -9.89 7.09
CA GLN A 63 -27.70 -9.37 6.24
C GLN A 63 -27.99 -10.30 5.06
N TYR A 64 -27.04 -11.14 4.66
CA TYR A 64 -27.17 -12.02 3.48
C TYR A 64 -27.39 -13.49 3.87
N LEU A 65 -27.16 -13.84 5.14
CA LEU A 65 -27.15 -15.23 5.60
C LEU A 65 -28.56 -15.79 5.82
N THR A 66 -28.80 -16.96 5.23
CA THR A 66 -29.93 -17.84 5.52
C THR A 66 -29.47 -19.29 5.55
N GLY A 67 -30.20 -20.16 6.22
CA GLY A 67 -29.93 -21.59 6.13
C GLY A 67 -30.70 -22.41 7.13
N TRP A 68 -30.32 -23.67 7.21
CA TRP A 68 -30.91 -24.60 8.14
C TRP A 68 -29.92 -25.67 8.60
N PHE A 69 -30.13 -26.16 9.82
CA PHE A 69 -29.47 -27.33 10.36
C PHE A 69 -30.51 -28.30 10.89
N SER A 70 -30.25 -29.59 10.74
CA SER A 70 -30.96 -30.63 11.46
C SER A 70 -30.11 -31.08 12.64
N VAL A 71 -30.75 -31.14 13.80
CA VAL A 71 -30.17 -31.41 15.11
C VAL A 71 -31.02 -32.44 15.85
N ASP A 72 -31.32 -33.56 15.18
CA ASP A 72 -32.28 -34.58 15.64
C ASP A 72 -31.99 -35.15 17.03
N PHE A 73 -30.72 -35.09 17.47
CA PHE A 73 -30.26 -35.59 18.78
C PHE A 73 -30.82 -34.79 19.97
N ILE A 74 -31.29 -33.56 19.77
CA ILE A 74 -31.79 -32.74 20.88
C ILE A 74 -33.12 -33.29 21.45
N ASP A 75 -33.91 -33.99 20.63
CA ASP A 75 -35.13 -34.69 21.06
C ASP A 75 -34.81 -36.01 21.81
N GLU A 76 -33.53 -36.40 21.91
CA GLU A 76 -33.07 -37.61 22.62
C GLU A 76 -32.42 -37.30 23.97
N LEU A 77 -32.33 -36.01 24.34
CA LEU A 77 -31.84 -35.58 25.64
C LEU A 77 -32.85 -35.90 26.75
N ASP A 78 -32.34 -36.12 27.96
CA ASP A 78 -33.19 -36.40 29.13
C ASP A 78 -34.05 -35.18 29.53
N ASP A 79 -33.53 -33.97 29.30
CA ASP A 79 -34.22 -32.72 29.57
C ASP A 79 -34.98 -32.22 28.32
N ASP A 80 -36.20 -31.69 28.51
CA ASP A 80 -36.95 -31.03 27.43
C ASP A 80 -36.36 -29.64 27.14
N VAL A 81 -35.49 -29.58 26.14
CA VAL A 81 -34.78 -28.35 25.74
C VAL A 81 -35.52 -27.55 24.67
N ILE A 82 -36.70 -27.98 24.21
CA ILE A 82 -37.47 -27.28 23.17
C ILE A 82 -38.65 -26.56 23.80
N SER A 83 -38.75 -25.24 23.58
CA SER A 83 -39.91 -24.47 24.04
C SER A 83 -41.25 -25.04 23.55
N THR A 84 -42.31 -24.92 24.34
CA THR A 84 -43.65 -25.47 24.01
C THR A 84 -44.22 -24.95 22.69
N ASN A 85 -43.90 -23.72 22.31
CA ASN A 85 -44.29 -23.12 21.02
C ASN A 85 -43.30 -23.44 19.88
N ARG A 86 -42.21 -24.16 20.16
CA ARG A 86 -41.12 -24.55 19.25
C ARG A 86 -40.46 -23.38 18.53
N GLN A 87 -40.38 -22.22 19.20
CA GLN A 87 -39.77 -21.01 18.65
C GLN A 87 -38.37 -20.73 19.22
N SER A 88 -37.94 -21.48 20.21
CA SER A 88 -36.64 -21.35 20.87
C SER A 88 -36.19 -22.66 21.50
N VAL A 89 -34.87 -22.78 21.68
CA VAL A 89 -34.19 -23.85 22.40
C VAL A 89 -33.67 -23.27 23.73
N ASP A 90 -33.69 -24.07 24.79
CA ASP A 90 -33.11 -23.70 26.08
C ASP A 90 -31.58 -23.68 26.01
N TRP A 91 -31.01 -22.50 25.81
CA TRP A 91 -29.57 -22.30 25.70
C TRP A 91 -28.83 -22.30 27.04
N ASP A 92 -29.54 -22.31 28.18
CA ASP A 92 -28.93 -22.40 29.51
C ASP A 92 -28.60 -23.87 29.87
N ASN A 93 -29.19 -24.84 29.16
CA ASN A 93 -28.82 -26.25 29.25
C ASN A 93 -27.37 -26.47 28.79
N ALA A 94 -26.62 -27.29 29.53
CA ALA A 94 -25.20 -27.52 29.28
C ALA A 94 -24.88 -28.10 27.88
N GLU A 95 -25.72 -29.00 27.36
CA GLU A 95 -25.53 -29.58 26.02
C GLU A 95 -25.92 -28.59 24.92
N MET A 96 -26.96 -27.77 25.15
CA MET A 96 -27.38 -26.73 24.20
C MET A 96 -26.39 -25.57 24.15
N ALA A 97 -25.75 -25.21 25.26
CA ALA A 97 -24.67 -24.24 25.29
C ALA A 97 -23.50 -24.68 24.41
N LYS A 98 -23.05 -25.95 24.52
CA LYS A 98 -22.02 -26.51 23.63
C LYS A 98 -22.42 -26.47 22.16
N LEU A 99 -23.68 -26.84 21.86
CA LEU A 99 -24.22 -26.78 20.50
C LEU A 99 -24.16 -25.35 19.96
N ARG A 100 -24.60 -24.36 20.75
CA ARG A 100 -24.60 -22.96 20.37
C ARG A 100 -23.19 -22.45 20.07
N ASP A 101 -22.21 -22.79 20.90
CA ASP A 101 -20.81 -22.43 20.70
C ASP A 101 -20.24 -23.06 19.42
N PHE A 102 -20.59 -24.31 19.15
CA PHE A 102 -20.23 -24.99 17.92
C PHE A 102 -20.84 -24.30 16.68
N LEU A 103 -22.15 -24.01 16.70
CA LEU A 103 -22.83 -23.31 15.60
C LEU A 103 -22.25 -21.91 15.37
N SER A 104 -21.95 -21.18 16.45
CA SER A 104 -21.27 -19.88 16.40
C SER A 104 -19.91 -19.95 15.68
N THR A 105 -19.13 -20.99 15.99
CA THR A 105 -17.82 -21.25 15.37
C THR A 105 -17.96 -21.58 13.89
N LEU A 106 -18.91 -22.44 13.53
CA LEU A 106 -19.21 -22.81 12.14
C LEU A 106 -19.62 -21.58 11.31
N ILE A 107 -20.51 -20.75 11.84
CA ILE A 107 -20.99 -19.52 11.18
C ILE A 107 -19.85 -18.51 11.02
N SER A 108 -18.95 -18.43 12.00
CA SER A 108 -17.75 -17.58 11.92
C SER A 108 -16.82 -18.02 10.78
N LYS A 109 -16.64 -19.33 10.58
CA LYS A 109 -15.88 -19.90 9.44
C LYS A 109 -16.54 -19.51 8.11
N VAL A 110 -17.86 -19.67 7.99
CA VAL A 110 -18.61 -19.30 6.78
C VAL A 110 -18.55 -17.79 6.49
N ASN A 111 -18.64 -16.93 7.51
CA ASN A 111 -18.45 -15.49 7.37
C ASN A 111 -17.09 -15.15 6.75
N ASN A 112 -16.02 -15.79 7.23
CA ASN A 112 -14.66 -15.57 6.70
C ASN A 112 -14.54 -16.03 5.23
N GLU A 113 -15.04 -17.23 4.91
CA GLU A 113 -15.04 -17.72 3.52
C GLU A 113 -15.89 -16.84 2.59
N TRP A 114 -17.07 -16.38 3.04
CA TRP A 114 -17.92 -15.48 2.26
C TRP A 114 -17.21 -14.15 1.97
N ARG A 115 -16.52 -13.57 2.96
CA ARG A 115 -15.74 -12.34 2.77
C ARG A 115 -14.64 -12.53 1.72
N ASN A 116 -13.92 -13.64 1.77
CA ASN A 116 -12.87 -13.95 0.79
C ASN A 116 -13.45 -14.11 -0.62
N LYS A 117 -14.51 -14.91 -0.79
CA LYS A 117 -15.18 -15.11 -2.09
C LYS A 117 -15.73 -13.79 -2.66
N ARG A 118 -16.31 -12.92 -1.82
CA ARG A 118 -16.78 -11.59 -2.25
C ARG A 118 -15.62 -10.68 -2.67
N LYS A 119 -14.49 -10.72 -1.96
CA LYS A 119 -13.30 -9.94 -2.34
C LYS A 119 -12.73 -10.39 -3.68
N GLU A 120 -12.57 -11.70 -3.89
CA GLU A 120 -12.09 -12.25 -5.16
C GLU A 120 -13.02 -11.92 -6.33
N LYS A 121 -14.33 -12.09 -6.15
CA LYS A 121 -15.32 -11.71 -7.17
C LYS A 121 -15.23 -10.23 -7.53
N LYS A 122 -15.07 -9.35 -6.54
CA LYS A 122 -14.90 -7.90 -6.77
C LYS A 122 -13.60 -7.59 -7.51
N ASP A 123 -12.48 -8.22 -7.14
CA ASP A 123 -11.20 -8.05 -7.86
C ASP A 123 -11.35 -8.44 -9.35
N ASP A 124 -12.02 -9.57 -9.63
CA ASP A 124 -12.28 -10.02 -10.99
C ASP A 124 -13.22 -9.08 -11.77
N GLU A 125 -14.23 -8.52 -11.11
CA GLU A 125 -15.15 -7.56 -11.72
C GLU A 125 -14.47 -6.22 -12.00
N VAL A 126 -13.66 -5.70 -11.06
CA VAL A 126 -12.82 -4.52 -11.26
C VAL A 126 -11.90 -4.75 -12.45
N LYS A 127 -11.23 -5.90 -12.54
CA LYS A 127 -10.36 -6.23 -13.68
C LYS A 127 -11.11 -6.27 -15.01
N LYS A 128 -12.36 -6.77 -15.04
CA LYS A 128 -13.20 -6.77 -16.26
C LYS A 128 -13.63 -5.38 -16.70
N ILE A 129 -14.01 -4.53 -15.75
CA ILE A 129 -14.51 -3.17 -16.03
C ILE A 129 -13.34 -2.24 -16.39
N THR A 130 -12.27 -2.32 -15.62
CA THR A 130 -11.17 -1.35 -15.67
C THR A 130 -9.95 -1.82 -16.44
N GLY A 131 -9.82 -3.13 -16.69
CA GLY A 131 -8.59 -3.74 -17.20
C GLY A 131 -7.46 -3.82 -16.17
N ILE A 132 -7.64 -3.28 -14.96
CA ILE A 132 -6.60 -3.22 -13.92
C ILE A 132 -6.62 -4.48 -13.08
N ASP A 133 -5.48 -5.19 -13.04
CA ASP A 133 -5.26 -6.29 -12.11
C ASP A 133 -4.81 -5.75 -10.75
N THR A 134 -5.74 -5.58 -9.82
CA THR A 134 -5.48 -4.97 -8.50
C THR A 134 -4.43 -5.73 -7.70
N LYS A 135 -4.38 -7.06 -7.82
CA LYS A 135 -3.39 -7.91 -7.11
C LYS A 135 -1.99 -7.68 -7.67
N HIS A 136 -1.85 -7.73 -9.00
CA HIS A 136 -0.57 -7.43 -9.64
C HIS A 136 -0.13 -5.98 -9.35
N TRP A 137 -1.02 -5.02 -9.58
CA TRP A 137 -0.76 -3.60 -9.35
C TRP A 137 -0.20 -3.34 -7.95
N MET A 138 -0.87 -3.86 -6.90
CA MET A 138 -0.41 -3.73 -5.51
C MET A 138 0.95 -4.36 -5.27
N SER A 139 1.24 -5.50 -5.90
CA SER A 139 2.52 -6.19 -5.76
C SER A 139 3.72 -5.36 -6.25
N THR A 140 3.51 -4.47 -7.23
CA THR A 140 4.56 -3.62 -7.80
C THR A 140 4.92 -2.40 -6.93
N MET A 141 4.12 -2.11 -5.90
CA MET A 141 4.31 -0.95 -5.04
C MET A 141 5.23 -1.22 -3.84
N PRO A 142 5.99 -0.22 -3.34
CA PRO A 142 6.65 -0.29 -2.04
C PRO A 142 5.65 -0.49 -0.89
N LYS A 143 6.10 -1.09 0.21
CA LYS A 143 5.26 -1.44 1.37
C LYS A 143 4.37 -0.30 1.86
N ASN A 144 4.94 0.87 2.14
CA ASN A 144 4.19 2.02 2.67
C ASN A 144 3.08 2.48 1.71
N MET A 145 3.40 2.61 0.42
CA MET A 145 2.42 3.00 -0.59
C MET A 145 1.33 1.95 -0.73
N ARG A 146 1.70 0.67 -0.84
CA ARG A 146 0.76 -0.44 -0.93
C ARG A 146 -0.23 -0.43 0.23
N GLU A 147 0.24 -0.18 1.45
CA GLU A 147 -0.61 -0.09 2.65
C GLU A 147 -1.62 1.06 2.56
N GLN A 148 -1.22 2.25 2.09
CA GLN A 148 -2.15 3.37 1.94
C GLN A 148 -3.13 3.16 0.79
N THR A 149 -2.66 2.70 -0.38
CA THR A 149 -3.53 2.43 -1.54
C THR A 149 -4.53 1.32 -1.21
N SER A 150 -4.11 0.28 -0.48
CA SER A 150 -5.01 -0.80 -0.04
C SER A 150 -6.14 -0.29 0.84
N LYS A 151 -5.90 0.67 1.74
CA LYS A 151 -6.97 1.27 2.56
C LYS A 151 -8.03 1.97 1.71
N ILE A 152 -7.62 2.65 0.63
CA ILE A 152 -8.54 3.32 -0.29
C ILE A 152 -9.39 2.26 -1.01
N ILE A 153 -8.75 1.23 -1.57
CA ILE A 153 -9.48 0.16 -2.27
C ILE A 153 -10.41 -0.60 -1.32
N ASP A 154 -9.96 -0.95 -0.13
CA ASP A 154 -10.78 -1.65 0.87
C ASP A 154 -11.96 -0.78 1.35
N PHE A 155 -11.79 0.54 1.40
CA PHE A 155 -12.88 1.48 1.71
C PHE A 155 -13.93 1.49 0.58
N LEU A 156 -13.49 1.64 -0.67
CA LEU A 156 -14.37 1.60 -1.85
C LEU A 156 -15.06 0.24 -1.99
N GLY A 157 -14.36 -0.84 -1.67
CA GLY A 157 -14.86 -2.21 -1.67
C GLY A 157 -15.96 -2.48 -0.64
N LYS A 158 -16.29 -1.54 0.25
CA LYS A 158 -17.49 -1.64 1.11
C LYS A 158 -18.78 -1.31 0.35
N GLU A 159 -18.70 -0.58 -0.75
CA GLU A 159 -19.86 -0.32 -1.60
C GLU A 159 -20.24 -1.58 -2.37
N ASP A 160 -21.54 -1.89 -2.38
CA ASP A 160 -22.07 -3.05 -3.13
C ASP A 160 -22.21 -2.74 -4.63
N ALA A 161 -22.26 -1.45 -5.03
CA ALA A 161 -22.32 -1.03 -6.43
C ALA A 161 -20.91 -0.82 -7.00
N LEU A 162 -20.46 -1.65 -7.94
CA LEU A 162 -19.14 -1.50 -8.57
C LEU A 162 -19.04 -0.31 -9.53
N GLU A 163 -20.15 0.06 -10.15
CA GLU A 163 -20.22 1.19 -11.09
C GLU A 163 -19.91 2.53 -10.41
N SER A 164 -20.17 2.67 -9.09
CA SER A 164 -19.95 3.92 -8.37
C SER A 164 -18.47 4.23 -8.14
N TYR A 165 -17.61 3.21 -7.98
CA TYR A 165 -16.20 3.43 -7.59
C TYR A 165 -15.16 2.95 -8.61
N SER A 166 -15.55 2.23 -9.67
CA SER A 166 -14.61 1.84 -10.74
C SER A 166 -13.87 3.04 -11.38
N PRO A 167 -14.51 4.21 -11.63
CA PRO A 167 -13.80 5.40 -12.12
C PRO A 167 -12.74 5.92 -11.13
N VAL A 168 -12.98 5.75 -9.83
CA VAL A 168 -12.02 6.16 -8.78
C VAL A 168 -10.80 5.23 -8.78
N ILE A 169 -11.01 3.92 -8.98
CA ILE A 169 -9.90 2.96 -9.13
C ILE A 169 -9.04 3.31 -10.35
N HIS A 170 -9.65 3.65 -11.48
CA HIS A 170 -8.93 4.12 -12.66
C HIS A 170 -8.10 5.37 -12.39
N ALA A 171 -8.72 6.44 -11.86
CA ALA A 171 -8.00 7.67 -11.56
C ALA A 171 -6.87 7.45 -10.55
N LEU A 172 -7.06 6.56 -9.57
CA LEU A 172 -6.02 6.19 -8.61
C LEU A 172 -4.87 5.43 -9.27
N HIS A 173 -5.16 4.52 -10.20
CA HIS A 173 -4.16 3.79 -10.97
C HIS A 173 -3.36 4.72 -11.89
N ASP A 174 -4.00 5.69 -12.54
CA ASP A 174 -3.33 6.70 -13.37
C ASP A 174 -2.34 7.56 -12.54
N ILE A 175 -2.65 7.84 -11.27
CA ILE A 175 -1.78 8.59 -10.35
C ILE A 175 -0.66 7.70 -9.79
N ILE A 176 -0.96 6.45 -9.49
CA ILE A 176 -0.05 5.47 -8.88
C ILE A 176 0.02 4.23 -9.78
N PRO A 177 0.71 4.28 -10.93
CA PRO A 177 0.74 3.14 -11.86
C PRO A 177 1.60 1.99 -11.31
N GLU A 178 1.70 0.90 -12.07
CA GLU A 178 2.67 -0.15 -11.79
C GLU A 178 4.09 0.42 -11.71
N TYR A 179 4.85 -0.09 -10.74
CA TYR A 179 6.20 0.35 -10.44
C TYR A 179 6.28 1.87 -10.18
N PRO A 180 5.54 2.41 -9.20
CA PRO A 180 5.41 3.87 -9.01
C PRO A 180 6.76 4.58 -8.81
N MET A 181 7.74 3.88 -8.22
CA MET A 181 9.10 4.38 -8.01
C MET A 181 9.86 4.65 -9.33
N LEU A 182 9.44 4.06 -10.45
CA LEU A 182 10.00 4.33 -11.77
C LEU A 182 9.60 5.73 -12.28
N HIS A 183 8.44 6.22 -11.86
CA HIS A 183 7.84 7.46 -12.35
C HIS A 183 8.15 8.65 -11.44
N TRP A 184 8.40 8.39 -10.16
CA TRP A 184 8.61 9.42 -9.15
C TRP A 184 10.09 9.74 -8.96
N ARG A 185 10.42 11.04 -8.83
CA ARG A 185 11.82 11.52 -8.87
C ARG A 185 12.61 11.42 -7.57
N HIS A 186 11.96 11.18 -6.43
CA HIS A 186 12.58 11.02 -5.10
C HIS A 186 13.82 11.91 -4.84
N LEU A 187 13.64 13.23 -4.91
CA LEU A 187 14.75 14.17 -4.70
C LEU A 187 15.36 14.04 -3.29
N ASN A 188 16.68 14.22 -3.19
CA ASN A 188 17.43 14.16 -1.94
C ASN A 188 16.89 15.20 -0.93
N GLU A 189 16.69 14.78 0.32
CA GLU A 189 16.05 15.60 1.36
C GLU A 189 16.81 16.90 1.66
N LYS A 190 18.16 16.89 1.56
CA LYS A 190 19.00 18.07 1.77
C LYS A 190 18.72 19.18 0.73
N VAL A 191 18.17 18.82 -0.42
CA VAL A 191 17.81 19.75 -1.51
C VAL A 191 16.32 20.04 -1.51
N LYS A 192 15.49 18.99 -1.49
CA LYS A 192 14.04 19.05 -1.72
C LYS A 192 13.35 20.15 -0.89
N ASP A 193 13.60 20.18 0.41
CA ASP A 193 12.91 21.11 1.31
C ASP A 193 13.34 22.56 1.07
N ARG A 194 14.62 22.77 0.75
CA ARG A 194 15.21 24.10 0.52
C ARG A 194 14.82 24.70 -0.83
N ILE A 195 14.40 23.89 -1.80
CA ILE A 195 13.94 24.35 -3.11
C ILE A 195 12.40 24.44 -3.22
N GLN A 196 11.67 23.93 -2.22
CA GLN A 196 10.23 23.70 -2.30
C GLN A 196 9.44 24.96 -2.69
N GLN A 197 9.78 26.11 -2.09
CA GLN A 197 9.08 27.38 -2.37
C GLN A 197 9.25 27.83 -3.82
N TYR A 198 10.43 27.67 -4.41
CA TYR A 198 10.65 27.97 -5.82
C TYR A 198 9.80 27.07 -6.71
N TYR A 199 9.70 25.77 -6.38
CA TYR A 199 8.88 24.82 -7.14
C TYR A 199 7.38 25.16 -7.05
N ILE A 200 6.87 25.42 -5.84
CA ILE A 200 5.46 25.83 -5.63
C ILE A 200 5.13 27.10 -6.43
N ASN A 201 6.06 28.05 -6.47
CA ASN A 201 5.91 29.30 -7.21
C ASN A 201 6.13 29.16 -8.73
N LYS A 202 6.30 27.93 -9.25
CA LYS A 202 6.60 27.63 -10.66
C LYS A 202 7.89 28.27 -11.17
N GLN A 203 8.82 28.58 -10.27
CA GLN A 203 10.13 29.16 -10.57
C GLN A 203 11.14 28.04 -10.78
N TYR A 204 10.90 27.17 -11.76
CA TYR A 204 11.65 25.91 -11.92
C TYR A 204 13.15 26.11 -12.17
N GLY A 205 13.52 27.12 -12.97
CA GLY A 205 14.92 27.48 -13.20
C GLY A 205 15.63 27.91 -11.92
N LEU A 206 14.95 28.70 -11.07
CA LEU A 206 15.50 29.11 -9.77
C LEU A 206 15.56 27.94 -8.79
N ALA A 207 14.61 27.02 -8.82
CA ALA A 207 14.63 25.80 -8.00
C ALA A 207 15.86 24.95 -8.33
N ALA A 208 16.12 24.71 -9.62
CA ALA A 208 17.29 23.96 -10.06
C ALA A 208 18.61 24.70 -9.76
N ASP A 209 18.67 26.02 -9.98
CA ASP A 209 19.87 26.83 -9.66
C ASP A 209 20.17 26.78 -8.17
N GLN A 210 19.13 26.92 -7.33
CA GLN A 210 19.27 26.76 -5.88
C GLN A 210 19.78 25.37 -5.50
N GLY A 211 19.31 24.31 -6.17
CA GLY A 211 19.84 22.96 -6.00
C GLY A 211 21.36 22.88 -6.24
N THR A 212 21.87 23.54 -7.30
CA THR A 212 23.32 23.54 -7.59
C THR A 212 24.13 24.25 -6.52
N LYS A 213 23.59 25.35 -5.97
CA LYS A 213 24.22 26.09 -4.86
C LYS A 213 24.28 25.27 -3.59
N ILE A 214 23.19 24.56 -3.26
CA ILE A 214 23.13 23.65 -2.12
C ILE A 214 24.17 22.52 -2.27
N TYR A 215 24.31 21.97 -3.47
CA TYR A 215 25.33 20.96 -3.75
C TYR A 215 26.75 21.49 -3.51
N CYS A 216 27.08 22.67 -4.03
CA CYS A 216 28.37 23.33 -3.76
C CYS A 216 28.59 23.63 -2.27
N GLU A 217 27.58 24.13 -1.57
CA GLU A 217 27.62 24.37 -0.13
C GLU A 217 27.99 23.10 0.64
N ILE A 218 27.28 21.99 0.40
CA ILE A 218 27.56 20.71 1.06
C ILE A 218 29.00 20.23 0.81
N ILE A 219 29.50 20.35 -0.43
CA ILE A 219 30.89 20.00 -0.74
C ILE A 219 31.88 20.87 0.05
N ARG A 220 31.63 22.18 0.14
CA ARG A 220 32.49 23.10 0.89
C ARG A 220 32.47 22.77 2.38
N ASP A 221 31.30 22.49 2.94
CA ASP A 221 31.16 22.15 4.36
C ASP A 221 31.92 20.86 4.72
N LEU A 222 31.88 19.86 3.84
CA LEU A 222 32.63 18.62 4.01
C LEU A 222 34.14 18.85 3.92
N THR A 223 34.60 19.63 2.95
CA THR A 223 36.02 19.69 2.56
C THR A 223 36.78 20.88 3.15
N GLY A 224 36.09 21.93 3.59
CA GLY A 224 36.69 23.21 3.98
C GLY A 224 37.15 24.09 2.81
N CYS A 225 36.87 23.68 1.56
CA CYS A 225 37.23 24.45 0.36
C CYS A 225 36.39 25.73 0.24
N ASP A 226 36.97 26.83 -0.25
CA ASP A 226 36.30 28.12 -0.43
C ASP A 226 35.91 28.42 -1.90
N LEU A 227 36.25 27.51 -2.83
CA LEU A 227 35.91 27.62 -4.25
C LEU A 227 34.42 27.35 -4.50
N ASP A 228 33.92 27.76 -5.66
CA ASP A 228 32.53 27.53 -6.08
C ASP A 228 32.42 27.07 -7.54
N GLY A 229 31.27 26.50 -7.87
CA GLY A 229 30.91 26.00 -9.19
C GLY A 229 31.94 25.02 -9.74
N ARG A 230 32.32 25.20 -11.00
CA ARG A 230 33.29 24.32 -11.67
C ARG A 230 34.66 24.29 -10.97
N LYS A 231 35.13 25.43 -10.43
CA LYS A 231 36.45 25.47 -9.76
C LYS A 231 36.47 24.58 -8.52
N LEU A 232 35.33 24.49 -7.81
CA LEU A 232 35.17 23.59 -6.67
C LEU A 232 35.22 22.13 -7.12
N THR A 233 34.38 21.74 -8.07
CA THR A 233 34.28 20.34 -8.52
C THR A 233 35.57 19.83 -9.17
N ASP A 234 36.30 20.71 -9.87
CA ASP A 234 37.61 20.42 -10.47
C ASP A 234 38.73 20.30 -9.43
N LYS A 235 38.58 20.87 -8.22
CA LYS A 235 39.54 20.71 -7.12
C LYS A 235 39.25 19.47 -6.27
N ILE A 236 37.98 19.12 -6.09
CA ILE A 236 37.56 18.16 -5.06
C ILE A 236 37.58 16.69 -5.52
N PHE A 237 37.10 16.41 -6.73
CA PHE A 237 36.84 15.03 -7.15
C PHE A 237 37.90 14.34 -8.02
N PRO A 238 38.76 15.00 -8.81
CA PRO A 238 39.68 14.30 -9.69
C PRO A 238 40.94 13.78 -8.98
N GLY A 239 41.65 12.86 -9.63
CA GLY A 239 42.97 12.37 -9.22
C GLY A 239 42.96 11.12 -8.33
N ASN A 240 44.15 10.67 -7.93
CA ASN A 240 44.37 9.48 -7.11
C ASN A 240 44.23 9.74 -5.59
N SER A 241 44.06 11.01 -5.20
CA SER A 241 43.87 11.42 -3.80
C SER A 241 42.84 12.55 -3.75
N PRO A 242 41.58 12.28 -4.15
CA PRO A 242 40.54 13.29 -4.15
C PRO A 242 40.17 13.69 -2.71
N ALA A 243 39.73 14.94 -2.54
CA ALA A 243 39.28 15.43 -1.23
C ALA A 243 37.98 14.75 -0.78
N ILE A 244 37.14 14.31 -1.72
CA ILE A 244 36.01 13.42 -1.45
C ILE A 244 36.21 12.16 -2.28
N ARG A 245 36.47 11.04 -1.61
CA ARG A 245 36.61 9.72 -2.24
C ARG A 245 35.31 8.94 -2.10
N ILE A 246 34.62 8.72 -3.22
CA ILE A 246 33.31 8.05 -3.28
C ILE A 246 33.41 6.56 -3.68
N GLY A 247 34.59 6.09 -4.08
CA GLY A 247 34.80 4.71 -4.54
C GLY A 247 36.17 4.17 -4.15
N ASP A 248 36.31 2.84 -4.21
CA ASP A 248 37.57 2.15 -3.95
C ASP A 248 38.54 2.32 -5.13
N LEU A 249 39.49 3.24 -5.00
CA LEU A 249 40.47 3.57 -6.03
C LEU A 249 41.50 2.46 -6.29
N SER A 250 41.51 1.38 -5.51
CA SER A 250 42.30 0.19 -5.84
C SER A 250 41.68 -0.61 -7.00
N THR A 251 40.38 -0.42 -7.27
CA THR A 251 39.64 -1.10 -8.34
C THR A 251 39.39 -0.18 -9.52
N ASP A 252 39.31 -0.74 -10.73
CA ASP A 252 38.99 0.05 -11.92
C ASP A 252 37.53 0.56 -11.91
N THR A 253 36.64 -0.18 -11.25
CA THR A 253 35.25 0.26 -11.03
C THR A 253 35.21 1.50 -10.14
N GLY A 254 35.89 1.49 -9.00
CA GLY A 254 35.93 2.65 -8.09
C GLY A 254 36.61 3.87 -8.71
N LYS A 255 37.69 3.69 -9.48
CA LYS A 255 38.29 4.78 -10.28
C LYS A 255 37.30 5.37 -11.27
N SER A 256 36.59 4.54 -12.03
CA SER A 256 35.58 4.98 -13.00
C SER A 256 34.42 5.72 -12.32
N MET A 257 33.97 5.25 -11.15
CA MET A 257 32.94 5.92 -10.36
C MET A 257 33.39 7.31 -9.90
N GLN A 258 34.62 7.41 -9.37
CA GLN A 258 35.23 8.66 -8.92
C GLN A 258 35.34 9.68 -10.06
N GLU A 259 35.87 9.25 -11.21
CA GLU A 259 35.97 10.09 -12.41
C GLU A 259 34.58 10.52 -12.91
N GLY A 260 33.61 9.61 -12.89
CA GLY A 260 32.22 9.91 -13.20
C GLY A 260 31.61 10.98 -12.28
N GLN A 261 31.92 10.98 -10.97
CA GLN A 261 31.51 12.06 -10.05
C GLN A 261 32.09 13.39 -10.43
N HIS A 262 33.37 13.43 -10.76
CA HIS A 262 34.02 14.64 -11.24
C HIS A 262 33.33 15.17 -12.50
N PHE A 263 33.18 14.35 -13.54
CA PHE A 263 32.61 14.80 -14.81
C PHE A 263 31.15 15.21 -14.73
N LEU A 264 30.30 14.45 -14.02
CA LEU A 264 28.90 14.81 -13.87
C LEU A 264 28.73 16.08 -13.03
N SER A 265 29.50 16.23 -11.95
CA SER A 265 29.47 17.44 -11.12
C SER A 265 29.90 18.66 -11.91
N THR A 266 31.06 18.60 -12.57
CA THR A 266 31.56 19.69 -13.41
C THR A 266 30.63 19.97 -14.58
N GLY A 267 30.04 18.93 -15.17
CA GLY A 267 29.05 19.00 -16.23
C GLY A 267 27.85 19.84 -15.82
N VAL A 268 27.19 19.53 -14.69
CA VAL A 268 26.05 20.31 -14.17
C VAL A 268 26.42 21.77 -13.92
N MET A 269 27.61 22.02 -13.39
CA MET A 269 28.06 23.40 -13.15
C MET A 269 28.22 24.18 -14.45
N ALA A 270 28.83 23.54 -15.46
CA ALA A 270 29.10 24.17 -16.75
C ALA A 270 27.83 24.33 -17.60
N SER A 271 26.98 23.30 -17.66
CA SER A 271 25.85 23.21 -18.59
C SER A 271 24.60 23.92 -18.08
N PHE A 272 24.43 24.07 -16.76
CA PHE A 272 23.23 24.68 -16.20
C PHE A 272 23.52 25.81 -15.21
N ARG A 273 24.31 25.59 -14.15
CA ARG A 273 24.55 26.62 -13.11
C ARG A 273 25.16 27.90 -13.67
N ASN A 274 26.13 27.77 -14.57
CA ASN A 274 26.76 28.93 -15.21
C ASN A 274 25.77 29.72 -16.07
N PRO A 275 25.04 29.12 -17.03
CA PRO A 275 23.95 29.81 -17.72
C PRO A 275 22.92 30.46 -16.77
N ALA A 276 22.47 29.74 -15.74
CA ALA A 276 21.51 30.26 -14.76
C ALA A 276 22.04 31.50 -14.00
N SER A 277 23.35 31.58 -13.76
CA SER A 277 23.99 32.73 -13.13
C SER A 277 24.15 33.94 -14.06
N HIS A 278 24.03 33.76 -15.37
CA HIS A 278 24.28 34.80 -16.37
C HIS A 278 23.01 35.30 -17.07
N MET A 279 21.88 34.62 -16.91
CA MET A 279 20.64 34.92 -17.64
C MET A 279 19.50 35.32 -16.68
N PRO A 280 18.63 36.26 -17.11
CA PRO A 280 17.34 36.49 -16.44
C PRO A 280 16.49 35.22 -16.38
N ALA A 281 15.68 35.09 -15.33
CA ALA A 281 14.92 33.85 -15.06
C ALA A 281 13.92 33.50 -16.18
N ASP A 282 13.29 34.50 -16.80
CA ASP A 282 12.34 34.37 -17.92
C ASP A 282 13.00 33.89 -19.22
N LYS A 283 14.28 34.22 -19.42
CA LYS A 283 15.09 33.71 -20.54
C LYS A 283 15.71 32.35 -20.24
N LEU A 284 15.99 32.06 -18.97
CA LEU A 284 16.46 30.74 -18.56
C LEU A 284 15.36 29.69 -18.76
N VAL A 285 14.14 29.98 -18.32
CA VAL A 285 12.97 29.10 -18.42
C VAL A 285 11.74 29.93 -18.80
N PRO A 286 10.98 29.58 -19.86
CA PRO A 286 11.07 28.34 -20.64
C PRO A 286 11.93 28.42 -21.90
N GLU A 287 12.53 29.57 -22.22
CA GLU A 287 13.18 29.77 -23.53
C GLU A 287 14.37 28.84 -23.76
N GLN A 288 15.28 28.71 -22.78
CA GLN A 288 16.49 27.89 -22.91
C GLN A 288 16.36 26.50 -22.29
N PHE A 289 15.64 26.39 -21.17
CA PHE A 289 15.38 25.14 -20.45
C PHE A 289 13.90 24.99 -20.14
N SER A 290 13.39 23.77 -20.21
CA SER A 290 12.02 23.43 -19.81
C SER A 290 11.92 23.18 -18.30
N GLU A 291 10.68 23.09 -17.79
CA GLU A 291 10.42 22.55 -16.45
C GLU A 291 11.04 21.14 -16.29
N LEU A 292 10.91 20.29 -17.32
CA LEU A 292 11.44 18.93 -17.30
C LEU A 292 12.97 18.91 -17.18
N ASP A 293 13.66 19.82 -17.87
CA ASP A 293 15.12 19.94 -17.77
C ASP A 293 15.53 20.33 -16.34
N CYS A 294 14.84 21.31 -15.74
CA CYS A 294 15.09 21.73 -14.36
C CYS A 294 14.91 20.55 -13.37
N LEU A 295 13.86 19.75 -13.55
CA LEU A 295 13.64 18.54 -12.76
C LEU A 295 14.71 17.46 -13.01
N ASN A 296 15.21 17.32 -14.23
CA ASN A 296 16.30 16.38 -14.56
C ASN A 296 17.60 16.79 -13.89
N ILE A 297 17.89 18.09 -13.83
CA ILE A 297 19.04 18.64 -13.11
C ILE A 297 18.92 18.35 -11.61
N LEU A 298 17.75 18.57 -11.01
CA LEU A 298 17.52 18.25 -9.60
C LEU A 298 17.66 16.75 -9.30
N GLY A 299 17.21 15.88 -10.21
CA GLY A 299 17.43 14.44 -10.12
C GLY A 299 18.92 14.08 -10.16
N LEU A 300 19.68 14.68 -11.09
CA LEU A 300 21.12 14.47 -11.17
C LEU A 300 21.85 14.99 -9.93
N ILE A 301 21.47 16.15 -9.39
CA ILE A 301 22.04 16.69 -8.14
C ILE A 301 21.73 15.74 -6.98
N SER A 302 20.51 15.21 -6.89
CA SER A 302 20.12 14.25 -5.85
C SER A 302 20.98 12.99 -5.92
N TYR A 303 21.15 12.43 -7.12
CA TYR A 303 22.05 11.29 -7.35
C TYR A 303 23.50 11.60 -6.93
N LEU A 304 24.03 12.78 -7.31
CA LEU A 304 25.40 13.18 -6.95
C LEU A 304 25.58 13.37 -5.44
N LEU A 305 24.55 13.83 -4.73
CA LEU A 305 24.54 13.99 -3.28
C LEU A 305 24.47 12.66 -2.55
N GLU A 306 23.62 11.74 -3.00
CA GLU A 306 23.50 10.39 -2.43
C GLU A 306 24.83 9.63 -2.47
N ARG A 307 25.62 9.82 -3.54
CA ARG A 307 26.96 9.23 -3.63
C ARG A 307 27.99 9.83 -2.67
N LEU A 308 27.70 10.96 -2.03
CA LEU A 308 28.56 11.50 -0.98
C LEU A 308 28.34 10.80 0.36
N ASP A 309 27.21 10.10 0.54
CA ASP A 309 26.92 9.40 1.78
C ASP A 309 27.88 8.19 1.92
N GLY A 310 28.64 8.17 3.01
CA GLY A 310 29.69 7.17 3.25
C GLY A 310 31.02 7.42 2.53
N ALA A 311 31.17 8.55 1.82
CA ALA A 311 32.43 8.93 1.20
C ALA A 311 33.51 9.25 2.25
N GLU A 312 34.76 8.95 1.92
CA GLU A 312 35.90 9.37 2.74
C GLU A 312 36.30 10.80 2.42
N ILE A 313 36.38 11.63 3.47
CA ILE A 313 36.59 13.07 3.33
C ILE A 313 37.97 13.46 3.85
N THR A 314 38.75 14.13 2.99
CA THR A 314 40.00 14.78 3.35
C THR A 314 39.79 16.30 3.28
N ARG A 315 40.07 17.00 4.38
CA ARG A 315 40.01 18.45 4.38
C ARG A 315 41.09 19.03 3.49
N VAL A 316 40.69 19.99 2.66
CA VAL A 316 41.62 20.79 1.87
C VAL A 316 42.08 21.90 2.81
N ASP A 317 43.34 21.84 3.25
CA ASP A 317 43.93 22.93 4.03
C ASP A 317 43.69 24.24 3.27
N ALA A 318 43.19 25.26 3.97
CA ALA A 318 43.13 26.60 3.42
C ALA A 318 44.56 26.97 3.05
N ASP A 319 44.85 27.08 1.75
CA ASP A 319 46.12 27.57 1.25
C ASP A 319 46.42 28.84 2.05
N LYS A 320 47.36 28.75 3.00
CA LYS A 320 47.93 29.92 3.65
C LYS A 320 48.53 30.71 2.49
N LYS A 321 47.80 31.73 2.02
CA LYS A 321 48.23 32.67 1.01
C LYS A 321 49.69 33.03 1.32
N LYS A 322 50.61 32.52 0.50
CA LYS A 322 52.01 32.93 0.51
C LYS A 322 52.11 34.27 -0.20
#